data_AF-A0A955VLV5-F1
#
_entry.id   AF-A0A955VLV5-F1
#
_cell.length_a   1.000
_cell.length_b   1.000
_cell.length_c   1.000
_cell.angle_alpha   90.00
_cell.angle_beta   90.00
_cell.angle_gamma   90.00
#
_symmetry.space_group_name_H-M   'P 1'
#
loop_
_entity.id
_entity.type
_entity.pdbx_description
1 polymer ?
#
loop_
_entity_poly.entity_id
_entity_poly.type
_entity_poly.pdbx_seq_one_letter_code
_entity_poly.pdbx_strand_id
1 'polypeptide(L)'
;MARLKVIALTQSVRTKKLLQRVVTATGCNLEFDAAPAAVTDAHSLVIWDFPIATPPTLNDLKRLKLQKPILVLVQGHDLSQVMELWSDGRVGHILAYRDEDLDEHELIVSITKLTKGDIFGLQKYFTWGVTLFSMKVFNYQEKAAAISYIDEAAKDSGARGQLRRKIQLAADELLINALYHAPVDESGREIFGEKTGDERVAVTLKEPVTLRYATDGRGFAIAIRDAYGSLSRKRLLTYLQRSSDTKADMETKKTGAGLGLHEVLRSASSIAWNLSPGAQTEVICLFDMEKVARGLGTTQSISIFEETPNEPTEQASASSASEGASRAMTRLLGVAAVFIIILLAAGALMFLRKSAPTRVTVESDLPNATHLLNGSATTPPFVVDPKKGREQVITVKLRGNEIWSATLRPTDGKIVLKAMLRKIQHCVPTPKSANIR
;
A
#
# COMPACT_ATOMS: atom_id res chain seq x y z
N MET A 1 5.27 4.65 -30.61
CA MET A 1 4.85 3.46 -29.83
C MET A 1 3.43 3.12 -30.20
N ALA A 2 3.14 1.87 -30.55
CA ALA A 2 1.76 1.42 -30.76
C ALA A 2 1.03 1.43 -29.41
N ARG A 3 -0.18 1.99 -29.36
CA ARG A 3 -1.01 1.98 -28.15
C ARG A 3 -1.62 0.59 -27.96
N LEU A 4 -1.68 0.14 -26.72
CA LEU A 4 -2.34 -1.12 -26.37
C LEU A 4 -3.84 -1.03 -26.70
N LYS A 5 -4.39 -2.12 -27.22
CA LYS A 5 -5.82 -2.22 -27.55
C LYS A 5 -6.59 -2.77 -26.36
N VAL A 6 -7.68 -2.10 -26.01
CA VAL A 6 -8.63 -2.53 -24.97
C VAL A 6 -9.99 -2.65 -25.64
N ILE A 7 -10.73 -3.71 -25.33
CA ILE A 7 -12.12 -3.87 -25.77
C ILE A 7 -13.05 -3.84 -24.56
N ALA A 8 -14.10 -3.03 -24.66
CA ALA A 8 -15.16 -2.98 -23.66
C ALA A 8 -16.43 -3.65 -24.18
N LEU A 9 -16.85 -4.71 -23.51
CA LEU A 9 -18.13 -5.40 -23.69
C LEU A 9 -19.17 -4.73 -22.78
N THR A 10 -19.90 -3.76 -23.31
CA THR A 10 -20.92 -3.01 -22.54
C THR A 10 -22.09 -2.58 -23.42
N GLN A 11 -23.30 -2.68 -22.86
CA GLN A 11 -24.52 -2.15 -23.47
C GLN A 11 -24.88 -0.74 -22.97
N SER A 12 -24.26 -0.28 -21.87
CA SER A 12 -24.56 1.01 -21.25
C SER A 12 -23.89 2.15 -22.01
N VAL A 13 -24.68 3.02 -22.66
CA VAL A 13 -24.18 4.23 -23.33
C VAL A 13 -23.41 5.14 -22.37
N ARG A 14 -23.83 5.18 -21.10
CA ARG A 14 -23.16 5.94 -20.05
C ARG A 14 -21.79 5.35 -19.74
N THR A 15 -21.72 4.04 -19.50
CA THR A 15 -20.46 3.33 -19.22
C THR A 15 -19.51 3.47 -20.41
N LYS A 16 -20.00 3.44 -21.65
CA LYS A 16 -19.19 3.74 -22.85
C LYS A 16 -18.49 5.11 -22.77
N LYS A 17 -19.23 6.18 -22.46
CA LYS A 17 -18.65 7.54 -22.36
C LYS A 17 -17.59 7.62 -21.28
N LEU A 18 -17.84 7.02 -20.11
CA LEU A 18 -16.89 7.00 -19.00
C LEU A 18 -15.64 6.20 -19.36
N LEU A 19 -15.80 4.97 -19.88
CA LEU A 19 -14.68 4.12 -20.29
C LEU A 19 -13.85 4.78 -21.40
N GLN A 20 -14.49 5.48 -22.35
CA GLN A 20 -13.75 6.23 -23.36
C GLN A 20 -12.79 7.24 -22.73
N ARG A 21 -13.25 8.02 -21.74
CA ARG A 21 -12.40 8.99 -21.02
C ARG A 21 -11.30 8.28 -20.24
N VAL A 22 -11.66 7.31 -19.41
CA VAL A 22 -10.74 6.62 -18.49
C VAL A 22 -9.67 5.82 -19.24
N VAL A 23 -10.04 5.02 -20.24
CA VAL A 23 -9.10 4.21 -21.03
C VAL A 23 -8.17 5.09 -21.86
N THR A 24 -8.68 6.21 -22.40
CA THR A 24 -7.82 7.17 -23.12
C THR A 24 -6.78 7.79 -22.19
N ALA A 25 -7.15 8.09 -20.93
CA ALA A 25 -6.24 8.65 -19.92
C ALA A 25 -5.09 7.70 -19.55
N THR A 26 -5.25 6.38 -19.71
CA THR A 26 -4.16 5.41 -19.47
C THR A 26 -3.19 5.27 -20.64
N GLY A 27 -3.49 5.89 -21.79
CA GLY A 27 -2.73 5.81 -23.04
C GLY A 27 -3.11 4.64 -23.93
N CYS A 28 -4.22 3.95 -23.64
CA CYS A 28 -4.72 2.83 -24.42
C CYS A 28 -5.73 3.28 -25.51
N ASN A 29 -5.94 2.43 -26.52
CA ASN A 29 -7.01 2.58 -27.50
C ASN A 29 -8.20 1.71 -27.10
N LEU A 30 -9.41 2.27 -27.08
CA LEU A 30 -10.63 1.58 -26.71
C LEU A 30 -11.48 1.24 -27.93
N GLU A 31 -11.87 -0.03 -28.03
CA GLU A 31 -12.88 -0.54 -28.95
C GLU A 31 -14.12 -0.96 -28.14
N PHE A 32 -15.32 -0.83 -28.72
CA PHE A 32 -16.57 -1.22 -28.06
C PHE A 32 -17.25 -2.31 -28.85
N ASP A 33 -17.74 -3.33 -28.15
CA ASP A 33 -18.63 -4.32 -28.71
C ASP A 33 -19.67 -4.76 -27.67
N ALA A 34 -20.68 -5.49 -28.10
CA ALA A 34 -21.62 -6.18 -27.22
C ALA A 34 -21.38 -7.70 -27.20
N ALA A 35 -20.73 -8.25 -28.22
CA ALA A 35 -20.54 -9.68 -28.41
C ALA A 35 -19.15 -10.14 -27.93
N PRO A 36 -19.07 -11.16 -27.07
CA PRO A 36 -17.80 -11.80 -26.70
C PRO A 36 -16.97 -12.30 -27.89
N ALA A 37 -17.61 -12.58 -29.02
CA ALA A 37 -16.97 -13.04 -30.26
C ALA A 37 -16.05 -11.99 -30.92
N ALA A 38 -16.22 -10.71 -30.60
CA ALA A 38 -15.37 -9.62 -31.10
C ALA A 38 -13.99 -9.59 -30.41
N VAL A 39 -13.84 -10.29 -29.28
CA VAL A 39 -12.58 -10.35 -28.55
C VAL A 39 -11.59 -11.24 -29.31
N THR A 40 -10.45 -10.65 -29.64
CA THR A 40 -9.31 -11.32 -30.31
C THR A 40 -8.02 -11.17 -29.50
N ASP A 41 -7.01 -12.00 -29.79
CA ASP A 41 -5.68 -11.94 -29.16
C ASP A 41 -4.92 -10.62 -29.40
N ALA A 42 -5.39 -9.75 -30.31
CA ALA A 42 -4.84 -8.42 -30.51
C ALA A 42 -5.14 -7.47 -29.34
N HIS A 43 -6.15 -7.78 -28.51
CA HIS A 43 -6.51 -6.99 -27.34
C HIS A 43 -5.59 -7.32 -26.16
N SER A 44 -5.18 -6.30 -25.44
CA SER A 44 -4.33 -6.40 -24.24
C SER A 44 -5.13 -6.45 -22.94
N LEU A 45 -6.43 -6.10 -22.99
CA LEU A 45 -7.35 -6.12 -21.86
C LEU A 45 -8.79 -6.19 -22.37
N VAL A 46 -9.64 -6.96 -21.68
CA VAL A 46 -11.10 -6.92 -21.84
C VAL A 46 -11.72 -6.25 -20.63
N ILE A 47 -12.60 -5.29 -20.86
CA ILE A 47 -13.49 -4.73 -19.83
C ILE A 47 -14.88 -5.32 -20.07
N TRP A 48 -15.40 -6.11 -19.15
CA TRP A 48 -16.72 -6.74 -19.29
C TRP A 48 -17.70 -6.15 -18.29
N ASP A 49 -18.71 -5.44 -18.80
CA ASP A 49 -19.78 -4.81 -18.02
C ASP A 49 -21.10 -5.57 -18.18
N PHE A 50 -21.73 -5.90 -17.06
CA PHE A 50 -23.01 -6.60 -17.03
C PHE A 50 -23.80 -6.26 -15.76
N PRO A 51 -25.14 -6.37 -15.80
CA PRO A 51 -25.95 -6.24 -14.60
C PRO A 51 -25.83 -7.47 -13.71
N ILE A 52 -25.83 -7.27 -12.39
CA ILE A 52 -25.73 -8.37 -11.40
C ILE A 52 -26.85 -9.41 -11.57
N ALA A 53 -28.01 -9.01 -12.11
CA ALA A 53 -29.13 -9.90 -12.38
C ALA A 53 -28.87 -10.92 -13.50
N THR A 54 -27.88 -10.67 -14.36
CA THR A 54 -27.46 -11.59 -15.43
C THR A 54 -25.93 -11.69 -15.47
N PRO A 55 -25.30 -12.30 -14.44
CA PRO A 55 -23.86 -12.43 -14.40
C PRO A 55 -23.39 -13.44 -15.48
N PRO A 56 -22.23 -13.23 -16.11
CA PRO A 56 -21.64 -14.22 -17.00
C PRO A 56 -21.22 -15.45 -16.20
N THR A 57 -21.17 -16.59 -16.86
CA THR A 57 -20.66 -17.83 -16.27
C THR A 57 -19.17 -18.00 -16.55
N LEU A 58 -18.51 -18.92 -15.86
CA LEU A 58 -17.16 -19.36 -16.22
C LEU A 58 -17.07 -19.86 -17.67
N ASN A 59 -18.13 -20.45 -18.21
CA ASN A 59 -18.16 -20.89 -19.60
C ASN A 59 -18.16 -19.71 -20.58
N ASP A 60 -18.79 -18.59 -20.21
CA ASP A 60 -18.76 -17.37 -21.01
C ASP A 60 -17.36 -16.75 -21.03
N LEU A 61 -16.66 -16.75 -19.89
CA LEU A 61 -15.24 -16.39 -19.83
C LEU A 61 -14.38 -17.30 -20.72
N LYS A 62 -14.57 -18.63 -20.67
CA LYS A 62 -13.81 -19.59 -21.51
C LYS A 62 -14.03 -19.37 -23.01
N ARG A 63 -15.16 -18.82 -23.43
CA ARG A 63 -15.44 -18.47 -24.83
C ARG A 63 -14.65 -17.27 -25.32
N LEU A 64 -14.15 -16.42 -24.43
CA LEU A 64 -13.18 -15.38 -24.78
C LEU A 64 -11.88 -16.07 -25.18
N LYS A 65 -11.59 -16.09 -26.48
CA LYS A 65 -10.33 -16.58 -27.06
C LYS A 65 -9.21 -15.57 -26.81
N LEU A 66 -8.89 -15.35 -25.53
CA LEU A 66 -7.92 -14.35 -25.09
C LEU A 66 -7.17 -14.84 -23.86
N GLN A 67 -5.84 -14.73 -23.85
CA GLN A 67 -5.01 -15.08 -22.68
C GLN A 67 -4.60 -13.86 -21.82
N LYS A 68 -5.08 -12.67 -22.18
CA LYS A 68 -4.80 -11.40 -21.50
C LYS A 68 -5.81 -11.11 -20.37
N PRO A 69 -5.50 -10.16 -19.48
CA PRO A 69 -6.34 -9.89 -18.33
C PRO A 69 -7.75 -9.41 -18.67
N ILE A 70 -8.66 -9.62 -17.72
CA ILE A 70 -10.07 -9.23 -17.77
C ILE A 70 -10.37 -8.36 -16.54
N LEU A 71 -10.98 -7.21 -16.79
CA LEU A 71 -11.56 -6.34 -15.79
C LEU A 71 -13.08 -6.47 -15.87
N VAL A 72 -13.72 -6.78 -14.75
CA VAL A 72 -15.15 -7.00 -14.66
C VAL A 72 -15.82 -5.81 -13.97
N LEU A 73 -16.85 -5.28 -14.60
CA LEU A 73 -17.74 -4.27 -14.03
C LEU A 73 -19.11 -4.90 -13.78
N VAL A 74 -19.64 -4.70 -12.58
CA VAL A 74 -20.89 -5.32 -12.16
C VAL A 74 -21.86 -4.25 -11.68
N GLN A 75 -22.98 -4.07 -12.37
CA GLN A 75 -24.02 -3.14 -11.91
C GLN A 75 -24.79 -3.80 -10.77
N GLY A 76 -24.48 -3.39 -9.53
CA GLY A 76 -24.99 -4.01 -8.31
C GLY A 76 -24.10 -3.72 -7.10
N HIS A 77 -24.31 -4.45 -6.02
CA HIS A 77 -23.56 -4.28 -4.76
C HIS A 77 -23.11 -5.59 -4.12
N ASP A 78 -23.61 -6.74 -4.60
CA ASP A 78 -23.33 -8.04 -4.01
C ASP A 78 -22.30 -8.81 -4.84
N LEU A 79 -21.03 -8.63 -4.48
CA LEU A 79 -19.92 -9.33 -5.14
C LEU A 79 -19.96 -10.85 -4.94
N SER A 80 -20.74 -11.37 -3.97
CA SER A 80 -20.80 -12.81 -3.71
C SER A 80 -21.28 -13.61 -4.93
N GLN A 81 -22.15 -13.03 -5.75
CA GLN A 81 -22.73 -13.66 -6.94
C GLN A 81 -21.73 -13.80 -8.11
N VAL A 82 -20.60 -13.10 -8.05
CA VAL A 82 -19.55 -13.13 -9.08
C VAL A 82 -18.23 -13.68 -8.56
N MET A 83 -18.21 -14.22 -7.33
CA MET A 83 -16.98 -14.76 -6.73
C MET A 83 -16.41 -15.93 -7.52
N GLU A 84 -17.24 -16.72 -8.19
CA GLU A 84 -16.79 -17.84 -9.02
C GLU A 84 -15.87 -17.39 -10.17
N LEU A 85 -16.08 -16.18 -10.72
CA LEU A 85 -15.31 -15.65 -11.85
C LEU A 85 -13.82 -15.53 -11.53
N TRP A 86 -13.45 -15.35 -10.26
CA TRP A 86 -12.05 -15.29 -9.83
C TRP A 86 -11.25 -16.57 -10.10
N SER A 87 -11.95 -17.70 -10.23
CA SER A 87 -11.35 -18.99 -10.60
C SER A 87 -10.69 -18.96 -11.98
N ASP A 88 -11.11 -18.03 -12.84
CA ASP A 88 -10.42 -17.76 -14.11
C ASP A 88 -9.21 -16.85 -13.85
N GLY A 89 -8.02 -17.37 -14.13
CA GLY A 89 -6.73 -16.70 -13.96
C GLY A 89 -6.58 -15.36 -14.69
N ARG A 90 -7.47 -15.05 -15.63
CA ARG A 90 -7.44 -13.78 -16.38
C ARG A 90 -8.18 -12.66 -15.66
N VAL A 91 -9.16 -12.97 -14.80
CA VAL A 91 -9.90 -11.95 -14.05
C VAL A 91 -8.96 -11.31 -13.04
N GLY A 92 -8.60 -10.05 -13.25
CA GLY A 92 -7.64 -9.34 -12.39
C GLY A 92 -8.29 -8.29 -11.48
N HIS A 93 -9.49 -7.83 -11.85
CA HIS A 93 -10.22 -6.82 -11.09
C HIS A 93 -11.72 -7.01 -11.28
N ILE A 94 -12.47 -6.96 -10.18
CA ILE A 94 -13.94 -6.90 -10.19
C ILE A 94 -14.34 -5.64 -9.43
N LEU A 95 -15.15 -4.78 -10.06
CA LEU A 95 -15.70 -3.56 -9.47
C LEU A 95 -17.23 -3.58 -9.59
N ALA A 96 -17.89 -3.61 -8.44
CA ALA A 96 -19.32 -3.37 -8.32
C ALA A 96 -19.61 -1.87 -8.24
N TYR A 97 -20.64 -1.43 -8.94
CA TYR A 97 -21.07 -0.03 -8.95
C TYR A 97 -22.58 0.08 -9.02
N ARG A 98 -23.11 1.20 -8.53
CA ARG A 98 -24.53 1.58 -8.65
C ARG A 98 -24.62 2.83 -9.49
N ASP A 99 -25.48 2.82 -10.50
CA ASP A 99 -25.78 3.98 -11.35
C ASP A 99 -24.56 4.85 -11.73
N GLU A 100 -24.33 5.93 -10.98
CA GLU A 100 -23.32 6.95 -11.23
C GLU A 100 -21.98 6.73 -10.51
N ASP A 101 -21.91 5.78 -9.56
CA ASP A 101 -20.83 5.68 -8.57
C ASP A 101 -19.60 4.89 -9.05
N LEU A 102 -19.37 4.83 -10.36
CA LEU A 102 -18.22 4.14 -10.90
C LEU A 102 -16.95 4.96 -10.65
N ASP A 103 -16.04 4.43 -9.84
CA ASP A 103 -14.83 5.14 -9.44
C ASP A 103 -13.82 5.21 -10.60
N GLU A 104 -13.78 6.35 -11.28
CA GLU A 104 -12.88 6.59 -12.41
C GLU A 104 -11.40 6.46 -12.03
N HIS A 105 -11.03 6.88 -10.83
CA HIS A 105 -9.65 6.83 -10.38
C HIS A 105 -9.21 5.38 -10.15
N GLU A 106 -10.05 4.59 -9.47
CA GLU A 106 -9.80 3.16 -9.30
C GLU A 106 -9.69 2.44 -10.65
N LEU A 107 -10.56 2.76 -11.62
CA LEU A 107 -10.46 2.20 -12.96
C LEU A 107 -9.16 2.56 -13.68
N ILE A 108 -8.72 3.82 -13.61
CA ILE A 108 -7.44 4.25 -14.19
C ILE A 108 -6.30 3.42 -13.61
N VAL A 109 -6.28 3.23 -12.29
CA VAL A 109 -5.27 2.42 -11.59
C VAL A 109 -5.33 0.97 -12.04
N SER A 110 -6.51 0.35 -12.00
CA SER A 110 -6.70 -1.06 -12.37
C SER A 110 -6.32 -1.33 -13.82
N ILE A 111 -6.78 -0.49 -14.76
CA ILE A 111 -6.41 -0.61 -16.19
C ILE A 111 -4.89 -0.45 -16.35
N THR A 112 -4.28 0.53 -15.70
CA THR A 112 -2.83 0.77 -15.80
C THR A 112 -2.04 -0.43 -15.27
N LYS A 113 -2.44 -0.99 -14.12
CA LYS A 113 -1.80 -2.18 -13.54
C LYS A 113 -1.93 -3.40 -14.44
N LEU A 114 -3.13 -3.67 -14.97
CA LEU A 114 -3.39 -4.83 -15.84
C LEU A 114 -2.67 -4.74 -17.19
N THR A 115 -2.50 -3.53 -17.72
CA THR A 115 -1.90 -3.32 -19.04
C THR A 115 -0.39 -3.13 -19.01
N LYS A 116 0.17 -2.54 -17.93
CA LYS A 116 1.60 -2.19 -17.84
C LYS A 116 2.40 -3.09 -16.90
N GLY A 117 1.75 -3.88 -16.04
CA GLY A 117 2.42 -4.81 -15.12
C GLY A 117 3.12 -4.14 -13.92
N ASP A 118 3.10 -2.81 -13.80
CA ASP A 118 3.61 -2.10 -12.63
C ASP A 118 2.56 -2.11 -11.49
N ILE A 119 2.48 -3.24 -10.78
CA ILE A 119 1.36 -3.52 -9.87
C ILE A 119 1.55 -2.99 -8.44
N PHE A 120 2.78 -2.73 -7.99
CA PHE A 120 3.07 -2.39 -6.58
C PHE A 120 2.99 -0.90 -6.24
N GLY A 121 2.58 -0.56 -5.02
CA GLY A 121 2.70 0.76 -4.45
C GLY A 121 1.37 1.46 -4.20
N LEU A 122 1.16 1.80 -2.93
CA LEU A 122 -0.01 2.52 -2.44
C LEU A 122 -0.24 3.87 -3.12
N GLN A 123 0.84 4.58 -3.48
CA GLN A 123 0.76 5.92 -4.06
C GLN A 123 -0.07 5.99 -5.35
N LYS A 124 -0.25 4.87 -6.05
CA LYS A 124 -1.05 4.80 -7.28
C LYS A 124 -2.53 5.10 -7.03
N TYR A 125 -3.02 4.89 -5.82
CA TYR A 125 -4.43 5.11 -5.46
C TYR A 125 -4.74 6.55 -5.02
N PHE A 126 -3.78 7.46 -5.13
CA PHE A 126 -3.93 8.84 -4.68
C PHE A 126 -3.54 9.83 -5.77
N THR A 127 -4.14 11.02 -5.68
CA THR A 127 -3.73 12.16 -6.49
C THR A 127 -2.31 12.60 -6.12
N TRP A 128 -1.59 13.20 -7.06
CA TRP A 128 -0.27 13.77 -6.81
C TRP A 128 -0.30 14.77 -5.63
N GLY A 129 0.73 14.71 -4.78
CA GLY A 129 0.87 15.57 -3.60
C GLY A 129 0.41 14.95 -2.28
N VAL A 130 -0.27 13.80 -2.30
CA VAL A 130 -0.60 13.06 -1.06
C VAL A 130 0.68 12.53 -0.41
N THR A 131 0.82 12.77 0.90
CA THR A 131 1.96 12.28 1.67
C THR A 131 1.77 10.81 2.02
N LEU A 132 2.77 10.00 1.66
CA LEU A 132 2.84 8.58 1.99
C LEU A 132 3.71 8.39 3.23
N PHE A 133 3.16 7.75 4.25
CA PHE A 133 3.89 7.39 5.46
C PHE A 133 4.24 5.91 5.43
N SER A 134 5.37 5.53 6.04
CA SER A 134 5.90 4.17 6.02
C SER A 134 6.53 3.80 7.37
N MET A 135 6.27 2.58 7.82
CA MET A 135 6.83 1.96 9.02
C MET A 135 7.38 0.58 8.66
N LYS A 136 8.46 0.17 9.32
CA LYS A 136 8.98 -1.20 9.26
C LYS A 136 8.56 -1.92 10.54
N VAL A 137 8.10 -3.15 10.39
CA VAL A 137 7.60 -3.99 11.48
C VAL A 137 8.32 -5.33 11.43
N PHE A 138 9.05 -5.66 12.49
CA PHE A 138 9.89 -6.86 12.58
C PHE A 138 9.31 -7.94 13.49
N ASN A 139 8.45 -7.57 14.45
CA ASN A 139 7.98 -8.46 15.51
C ASN A 139 6.59 -8.05 16.04
N TYR A 140 6.12 -8.78 17.05
CA TYR A 140 4.79 -8.58 17.65
C TYR A 140 4.65 -7.24 18.38
N GLN A 141 5.67 -6.80 19.13
CA GLN A 141 5.61 -5.55 19.89
C GLN A 141 5.52 -4.35 18.95
N GLU A 142 6.32 -4.36 17.87
CA GLU A 142 6.26 -3.33 16.84
C GLU A 142 4.94 -3.36 16.06
N LYS A 143 4.35 -4.55 15.85
CA LYS A 143 3.00 -4.67 15.29
C LYS A 143 1.98 -3.90 16.12
N ALA A 144 1.98 -4.09 17.45
CA ALA A 144 1.07 -3.40 18.35
C ALA A 144 1.26 -1.87 18.27
N ALA A 145 2.51 -1.40 18.29
CA ALA A 145 2.83 0.02 18.14
C ALA A 145 2.38 0.59 16.78
N ALA A 146 2.57 -0.18 15.70
CA ALA A 146 2.14 0.20 14.36
C ALA A 146 0.61 0.32 14.25
N ILE A 147 -0.15 -0.61 14.85
CA ILE A 147 -1.62 -0.53 14.89
C ILE A 147 -2.09 0.69 15.69
N SER A 148 -1.46 0.98 16.85
CA SER A 148 -1.77 2.19 17.62
C SER A 148 -1.51 3.46 16.81
N TYR A 149 -0.40 3.51 16.06
CA TYR A 149 -0.08 4.64 15.20
C TYR A 149 -1.10 4.82 14.06
N ILE A 150 -1.49 3.72 13.39
CA ILE A 150 -2.52 3.75 12.35
C ILE A 150 -3.86 4.23 12.90
N ASP A 151 -4.23 3.81 14.11
CA ASP A 151 -5.47 4.25 14.74
C ASP A 151 -5.49 5.75 15.04
N GLU A 152 -4.37 6.28 15.55
CA GLU A 152 -4.20 7.72 15.77
C GLU A 152 -4.22 8.48 14.44
N ALA A 153 -3.50 8.01 13.43
CA ALA A 153 -3.50 8.62 12.10
C ALA A 153 -4.91 8.62 11.47
N ALA A 154 -5.65 7.51 11.58
CA ALA A 154 -7.02 7.41 11.09
C ALA A 154 -7.95 8.39 11.83
N LYS A 155 -7.80 8.50 13.16
CA LYS A 155 -8.54 9.46 13.98
C LYS A 155 -8.25 10.91 13.55
N ASP A 156 -6.98 11.28 13.41
CA ASP A 156 -6.55 12.62 13.00
C ASP A 156 -7.00 12.95 11.57
N SER A 157 -7.19 11.93 10.73
CA SER A 157 -7.74 12.06 9.37
C SER A 157 -9.27 12.18 9.32
N GLY A 158 -9.96 12.13 10.46
CA GLY A 158 -11.42 12.25 10.55
C GLY A 158 -12.20 10.93 10.54
N ALA A 159 -11.52 9.77 10.56
CA ALA A 159 -12.20 8.48 10.61
C ALA A 159 -12.93 8.30 11.96
N ARG A 160 -14.23 7.95 11.88
CA ARG A 160 -15.09 7.73 13.05
C ARG A 160 -14.88 6.35 13.67
N GLY A 161 -15.38 6.16 14.90
CA GLY A 161 -15.08 4.96 15.71
C GLY A 161 -15.33 3.61 15.03
N GLN A 162 -16.40 3.45 14.24
CA GLN A 162 -16.64 2.20 13.50
C GLN A 162 -15.61 1.98 12.38
N LEU A 163 -15.27 3.02 11.63
CA LEU A 163 -14.28 2.94 10.55
C LEU A 163 -12.87 2.71 11.10
N ARG A 164 -12.51 3.36 12.20
CA ARG A 164 -11.24 3.12 12.90
C ARG A 164 -11.08 1.65 13.31
N ARG A 165 -12.13 1.03 13.86
CA ARG A 165 -12.11 -0.41 14.18
C ARG A 165 -11.90 -1.28 12.94
N LYS A 166 -12.55 -0.95 11.81
CA LYS A 166 -12.35 -1.65 10.52
C LYS A 166 -10.90 -1.52 10.03
N ILE A 167 -10.32 -0.31 10.12
CA ILE A 167 -8.93 -0.05 9.74
C ILE A 167 -7.96 -0.84 10.64
N GLN A 168 -8.17 -0.80 11.96
CA GLN A 168 -7.35 -1.55 12.92
C GLN A 168 -7.42 -3.05 12.69
N LEU A 169 -8.63 -3.60 12.50
CA LEU A 169 -8.85 -5.01 12.21
C LEU A 169 -8.12 -5.43 10.93
N ALA A 170 -8.27 -4.66 9.85
CA ALA A 170 -7.59 -4.94 8.61
C ALA A 170 -6.07 -4.88 8.75
N ALA A 171 -5.54 -3.87 9.45
CA ALA A 171 -4.12 -3.75 9.70
C ALA A 171 -3.58 -4.91 10.53
N ASP A 172 -4.30 -5.33 11.57
CA ASP A 172 -3.88 -6.41 12.46
C ASP A 172 -3.81 -7.76 11.71
N GLU A 173 -4.88 -8.13 11.01
CA GLU A 173 -4.97 -9.38 10.25
C GLU A 173 -3.91 -9.44 9.15
N LEU A 174 -3.73 -8.35 8.40
CA LEU A 174 -2.74 -8.30 7.32
C LEU A 174 -1.30 -8.31 7.86
N LEU A 175 -1.02 -7.65 8.99
CA LEU A 175 0.30 -7.71 9.62
C LEU A 175 0.57 -9.10 10.18
N ILE A 176 -0.41 -9.78 10.78
CA ILE A 176 -0.26 -11.18 11.23
C ILE A 176 0.05 -12.09 10.05
N ASN A 177 -0.69 -11.93 8.94
CA ASN A 177 -0.44 -12.70 7.72
C ASN A 177 0.99 -12.48 7.20
N ALA A 178 1.42 -11.22 7.10
CA ALA A 178 2.75 -10.87 6.61
C ALA A 178 3.88 -11.30 7.57
N LEU A 179 3.68 -11.21 8.89
CA LEU A 179 4.71 -11.54 9.89
C LEU A 179 4.87 -13.04 10.12
N TYR A 180 3.78 -13.80 10.07
CA TYR A 180 3.76 -15.17 10.57
C TYR A 180 3.34 -16.23 9.54
N HIS A 181 2.53 -15.86 8.55
CA HIS A 181 2.06 -16.79 7.53
C HIS A 181 2.81 -16.64 6.19
N ALA A 182 3.39 -15.47 5.93
CA ALA A 182 4.19 -15.23 4.72
C ALA A 182 5.56 -15.94 4.73
N PRO A 183 6.33 -15.98 5.85
CA PRO A 183 7.59 -16.70 5.88
C PRO A 183 7.38 -18.22 5.74
N VAL A 184 7.91 -18.80 4.67
CA VAL A 184 7.84 -20.24 4.39
C VAL A 184 9.23 -20.86 4.27
N ASP A 185 9.33 -22.15 4.61
CA ASP A 185 10.53 -22.96 4.40
C ASP A 185 10.71 -23.32 2.90
N GLU A 186 11.79 -24.03 2.57
CA GLU A 186 12.08 -24.48 1.19
C GLU A 186 10.99 -25.40 0.62
N SER A 187 10.17 -26.02 1.46
CA SER A 187 9.03 -26.86 1.06
C SER A 187 7.72 -26.08 0.91
N GLY A 188 7.75 -24.76 1.12
CA GLY A 188 6.57 -23.89 1.07
C GLY A 188 5.67 -23.97 2.30
N ARG A 189 6.13 -24.59 3.40
CA ARG A 189 5.39 -24.66 4.67
C ARG A 189 5.70 -23.46 5.54
N GLU A 190 4.70 -22.95 6.24
CA GLU A 190 4.83 -21.76 7.10
C GLU A 190 5.80 -22.03 8.26
N ILE A 191 6.87 -21.24 8.36
CA ILE A 191 7.91 -21.41 9.38
C ILE A 191 7.33 -21.23 10.79
N PHE A 192 6.29 -20.39 10.92
CA PHE A 192 5.67 -20.04 12.20
C PHE A 192 4.23 -20.52 12.33
N GLY A 193 3.75 -21.39 11.42
CA GLY A 193 2.35 -21.82 11.38
C GLY A 193 1.90 -22.53 12.66
N GLU A 194 2.77 -23.34 13.25
CA GLU A 194 2.48 -24.12 14.47
C GLU A 194 2.75 -23.36 15.77
N LYS A 195 3.38 -22.17 15.71
CA LYS A 195 3.71 -21.39 16.90
C LYS A 195 2.45 -20.80 17.54
N THR A 196 2.34 -20.99 18.85
CA THR A 196 1.35 -20.37 19.73
C THR A 196 1.54 -18.85 19.82
N GLY A 197 0.55 -18.14 20.37
CA GLY A 197 0.60 -16.68 20.52
C GLY A 197 1.86 -16.19 21.22
N ASP A 198 2.24 -16.84 22.33
CA ASP A 198 3.43 -16.46 23.12
C ASP A 198 4.74 -16.76 22.37
N GLU A 199 4.80 -17.88 21.63
CA GLU A 199 5.96 -18.23 20.82
C GLU A 199 6.17 -17.27 19.63
N ARG A 200 5.08 -16.68 19.11
CA ARG A 200 5.13 -15.65 18.06
C ARG A 200 5.68 -14.32 18.57
N VAL A 201 5.51 -14.00 19.85
CA VAL A 201 6.05 -12.77 20.48
C VAL A 201 7.59 -12.79 20.51
N ALA A 202 8.20 -13.97 20.63
CA ALA A 202 9.65 -14.13 20.62
C ALA A 202 10.27 -14.12 19.21
N VAL A 203 9.46 -14.14 18.14
CA VAL A 203 9.93 -14.15 16.76
C VAL A 203 10.23 -12.72 16.29
N THR A 204 11.44 -12.54 15.77
CA THR A 204 11.85 -11.34 15.03
C THR A 204 12.28 -11.76 13.63
N LEU A 205 11.70 -11.11 12.62
CA LEU A 205 12.05 -11.38 11.22
C LEU A 205 13.39 -10.75 10.85
N LYS A 206 14.09 -11.37 9.88
CA LYS A 206 15.26 -10.76 9.25
C LYS A 206 14.86 -9.64 8.29
N GLU A 207 13.85 -9.91 7.47
CA GLU A 207 13.27 -8.93 6.55
C GLU A 207 12.01 -8.32 7.17
N PRO A 208 11.91 -6.99 7.27
CA PRO A 208 10.75 -6.35 7.87
C PRO A 208 9.54 -6.40 6.95
N VAL A 209 8.36 -6.50 7.56
CA VAL A 209 7.11 -6.14 6.90
C VAL A 209 7.02 -4.62 6.83
N THR A 210 6.68 -4.09 5.65
CA THR A 210 6.48 -2.66 5.45
C THR A 210 4.99 -2.34 5.55
N LEU A 211 4.62 -1.53 6.53
CA LEU A 211 3.30 -0.91 6.65
C LEU A 211 3.36 0.51 6.09
N ARG A 212 2.45 0.83 5.18
CA ARG A 212 2.27 2.19 4.66
C ARG A 212 0.83 2.63 4.83
N TYR A 213 0.62 3.92 4.95
CA TYR A 213 -0.71 4.50 4.87
C TYR A 213 -0.67 5.89 4.25
N ALA A 214 -1.83 6.31 3.77
CA ALA A 214 -2.06 7.64 3.23
C ALA A 214 -3.54 8.01 3.36
N THR A 215 -3.82 9.30 3.29
CA THR A 215 -5.18 9.85 3.24
C THR A 215 -5.19 11.08 2.34
N ASP A 216 -6.29 11.29 1.63
CA ASP A 216 -6.57 12.48 0.82
C ASP A 216 -7.76 13.29 1.38
N GLY A 217 -8.19 12.98 2.61
CA GLY A 217 -9.36 13.57 3.24
C GLY A 217 -10.71 12.96 2.82
N ARG A 218 -10.77 12.21 1.72
CA ARG A 218 -11.94 11.42 1.33
C ARG A 218 -11.84 9.99 1.82
N GLY A 219 -10.66 9.40 1.67
CA GLY A 219 -10.37 8.02 2.03
C GLY A 219 -9.18 7.91 2.97
N PHE A 220 -9.12 6.76 3.65
CA PHE A 220 -7.92 6.29 4.32
C PHE A 220 -7.46 5.02 3.62
N ALA A 221 -6.17 4.83 3.47
CA ALA A 221 -5.65 3.59 2.90
C ALA A 221 -4.47 3.07 3.69
N ILE A 222 -4.38 1.74 3.77
CA ILE A 222 -3.21 1.04 4.29
C ILE A 222 -2.68 0.09 3.22
N ALA A 223 -1.36 -0.11 3.20
CA ALA A 223 -0.70 -1.12 2.40
C ALA A 223 0.29 -1.89 3.28
N ILE A 224 0.23 -3.21 3.24
CA ILE A 224 1.14 -4.09 3.98
C ILE A 224 1.89 -4.93 2.96
N ARG A 225 3.21 -4.85 3.00
CA ARG A 225 4.11 -5.53 2.06
C ARG A 225 5.12 -6.39 2.79
N ASP A 226 5.21 -7.65 2.39
CA ASP A 226 6.26 -8.57 2.79
C ASP A 226 7.27 -8.82 1.65
N ALA A 227 8.42 -9.39 1.99
CA ALA A 227 9.51 -9.75 1.06
C ALA A 227 9.62 -11.27 0.84
N TYR A 228 8.55 -12.02 1.10
CA TYR A 228 8.53 -13.48 0.97
C TYR A 228 7.74 -13.93 -0.28
N GLY A 229 6.63 -13.26 -0.59
CA GLY A 229 5.84 -13.57 -1.79
C GLY A 229 5.22 -14.98 -1.78
N SER A 230 4.99 -15.57 -0.61
CA SER A 230 4.48 -16.94 -0.51
C SER A 230 2.97 -17.05 -0.78
N LEU A 231 2.25 -15.92 -0.79
CA LEU A 231 0.84 -15.87 -1.18
C LEU A 231 0.74 -15.93 -2.71
N SER A 232 0.32 -17.09 -3.22
CA SER A 232 -0.05 -17.24 -4.63
C SER A 232 -1.53 -16.95 -4.85
N ARG A 233 -1.90 -16.62 -6.08
CA ARG A 233 -3.31 -16.50 -6.48
C ARG A 233 -4.12 -17.73 -6.08
N LYS A 234 -3.62 -18.93 -6.35
CA LYS A 234 -4.28 -20.19 -5.99
C LYS A 234 -4.53 -20.30 -4.49
N ARG A 235 -3.54 -19.96 -3.65
CA ARG A 235 -3.69 -19.94 -2.18
C ARG A 235 -4.75 -18.92 -1.76
N LEU A 236 -4.69 -17.70 -2.31
CA LEU A 236 -5.66 -16.65 -2.03
C LEU A 236 -7.10 -17.10 -2.34
N LEU A 237 -7.34 -17.64 -3.53
CA LEU A 237 -8.67 -18.14 -3.92
C LEU A 237 -9.16 -19.27 -3.01
N THR A 238 -8.27 -20.17 -2.60
CA THR A 238 -8.60 -21.24 -1.64
C THR A 238 -9.05 -20.66 -0.30
N TYR A 239 -8.39 -19.59 0.18
CA TYR A 239 -8.80 -18.91 1.42
C TYR A 239 -10.14 -18.19 1.27
N LEU A 240 -10.37 -17.53 0.13
CA LEU A 240 -11.64 -16.85 -0.16
C LEU A 240 -12.81 -17.83 -0.25
N GLN A 241 -12.65 -18.95 -0.95
CA GLN A 241 -13.69 -19.98 -1.09
C GLN A 241 -14.09 -20.59 0.25
N ARG A 242 -13.10 -20.99 1.08
CA ARG A 242 -13.35 -21.55 2.42
C ARG A 242 -14.16 -20.62 3.32
N SER A 243 -14.01 -19.30 3.15
CA SER A 243 -14.73 -18.30 3.93
C SER A 243 -16.18 -18.07 3.47
N SER A 244 -16.50 -18.41 2.22
CA SER A 244 -17.86 -18.28 1.67
C SER A 244 -18.78 -19.44 2.08
N ASP A 245 -18.20 -20.64 2.23
CA ASP A 245 -18.93 -21.85 2.67
C ASP A 245 -19.29 -21.83 4.17
N THR A 246 -18.69 -20.93 4.96
CA THR A 246 -18.79 -20.91 6.42
C THR A 246 -20.09 -20.34 6.99
N LYS A 247 -21.15 -20.16 6.18
CA LYS A 247 -22.52 -19.96 6.73
C LYS A 247 -23.01 -21.20 7.51
N ALA A 248 -22.36 -22.36 7.37
CA ALA A 248 -22.74 -23.61 8.06
C ALA A 248 -21.93 -23.94 9.33
N ASP A 249 -20.77 -23.30 9.57
CA ASP A 249 -19.77 -23.80 10.55
C ASP A 249 -19.34 -22.76 11.62
N MET A 250 -20.13 -21.70 11.84
CA MET A 250 -19.79 -20.63 12.79
C MET A 250 -19.87 -21.03 14.28
N GLU A 251 -20.41 -22.20 14.65
CA GLU A 251 -20.61 -22.55 16.07
C GLU A 251 -19.50 -23.43 16.68
N THR A 252 -18.55 -24.00 15.93
CA THR A 252 -17.66 -25.03 16.52
C THR A 252 -16.16 -24.97 16.24
N LYS A 253 -15.58 -23.97 15.55
CA LYS A 253 -14.12 -23.95 15.35
C LYS A 253 -13.40 -22.67 15.74
N LYS A 254 -12.61 -22.82 16.80
CA LYS A 254 -11.42 -22.05 17.15
C LYS A 254 -10.55 -21.79 15.90
N THR A 255 -10.19 -20.53 15.69
CA THR A 255 -8.94 -20.09 15.03
C THR A 255 -8.55 -20.85 13.76
N GLY A 256 -9.19 -20.54 12.63
CA GLY A 256 -8.74 -20.96 11.31
C GLY A 256 -8.15 -19.79 10.50
N ALA A 257 -7.06 -20.04 9.77
CA ALA A 257 -6.30 -19.08 8.94
C ALA A 257 -7.07 -18.47 7.74
N GLY A 258 -8.40 -18.52 7.74
CA GLY A 258 -9.26 -17.92 6.72
C GLY A 258 -10.28 -16.91 7.25
N LEU A 259 -10.47 -16.83 8.58
CA LEU A 259 -11.43 -15.91 9.20
C LEU A 259 -10.99 -14.45 9.02
N GLY A 260 -9.69 -14.19 9.24
CA GLY A 260 -9.10 -12.86 9.14
C GLY A 260 -9.22 -12.23 7.76
N LEU A 261 -8.99 -13.00 6.68
CA LEU A 261 -9.05 -12.49 5.31
C LEU A 261 -10.47 -12.02 4.91
N HIS A 262 -11.48 -12.74 5.38
CA HIS A 262 -12.87 -12.40 5.14
C HIS A 262 -13.33 -11.18 5.95
N GLU A 263 -12.84 -11.04 7.19
CA GLU A 263 -13.05 -9.83 7.98
C GLU A 263 -12.34 -8.61 7.37
N VAL A 264 -11.14 -8.78 6.83
CA VAL A 264 -10.42 -7.74 6.06
C VAL A 264 -11.25 -7.32 4.85
N LEU A 265 -11.77 -8.28 4.09
CA LEU A 265 -12.64 -8.04 2.94
C LEU A 265 -13.82 -7.16 3.33
N ARG A 266 -14.60 -7.56 4.34
CA ARG A 266 -15.78 -6.81 4.82
C ARG A 266 -15.45 -5.46 5.46
N SER A 267 -14.20 -5.25 5.84
CA SER A 267 -13.73 -4.02 6.47
C SER A 267 -13.41 -2.93 5.44
N ALA A 268 -12.84 -3.31 4.29
CA ALA A 268 -12.41 -2.37 3.26
C ALA A 268 -13.51 -2.04 2.24
N SER A 269 -13.47 -0.83 1.69
CA SER A 269 -14.28 -0.44 0.53
C SER A 269 -13.73 -1.04 -0.76
N SER A 270 -12.40 -1.10 -0.87
CA SER A 270 -11.69 -1.71 -2.01
C SER A 270 -10.46 -2.44 -1.49
N ILE A 271 -10.15 -3.59 -2.07
CA ILE A 271 -8.95 -4.35 -1.73
C ILE A 271 -8.17 -4.76 -2.98
N ALA A 272 -6.84 -4.68 -2.90
CA ALA A 272 -5.96 -5.14 -3.96
C ALA A 272 -4.83 -6.00 -3.39
N TRP A 273 -4.70 -7.21 -3.90
CA TRP A 273 -3.52 -8.07 -3.75
C TRP A 273 -2.61 -7.89 -4.95
N ASN A 274 -1.41 -7.36 -4.73
CA ASN A 274 -0.35 -7.30 -5.72
C ASN A 274 0.65 -8.42 -5.40
N LEU A 275 0.75 -9.40 -6.30
CA LEU A 275 1.49 -10.64 -6.09
C LEU A 275 2.69 -10.70 -7.02
N SER A 276 3.87 -10.93 -6.45
CA SER A 276 5.07 -11.35 -7.18
C SER A 276 5.53 -12.66 -6.53
N PRO A 277 5.05 -13.82 -7.03
CA PRO A 277 5.26 -15.10 -6.38
C PRO A 277 6.75 -15.38 -6.11
N GLY A 278 7.08 -15.72 -4.87
CA GLY A 278 8.45 -16.00 -4.42
C GLY A 278 9.32 -14.77 -4.18
N ALA A 279 8.81 -13.56 -4.40
CA ALA A 279 9.55 -12.32 -4.15
C ALA A 279 8.86 -11.42 -3.13
N GLN A 280 7.58 -11.11 -3.33
CA GLN A 280 6.86 -10.17 -2.47
C GLN A 280 5.35 -10.22 -2.65
N THR A 281 4.65 -9.91 -1.57
CA THR A 281 3.20 -9.67 -1.58
C THR A 281 2.95 -8.27 -1.07
N GLU A 282 2.03 -7.52 -1.68
CA GLU A 282 1.48 -6.29 -1.12
C GLU A 282 -0.05 -6.37 -1.11
N VAL A 283 -0.64 -6.13 0.06
CA VAL A 283 -2.10 -6.03 0.20
C VAL A 283 -2.46 -4.59 0.54
N ILE A 284 -3.33 -4.00 -0.28
CA ILE A 284 -3.81 -2.63 -0.13
C ILE A 284 -5.29 -2.66 0.24
N CYS A 285 -5.65 -1.98 1.32
CA CYS A 285 -7.04 -1.75 1.71
C CYS A 285 -7.36 -0.26 1.63
N LEU A 286 -8.39 0.09 0.87
CA LEU A 286 -8.95 1.43 0.80
C LEU A 286 -10.24 1.51 1.62
N PHE A 287 -10.39 2.59 2.36
CA PHE A 287 -11.55 2.87 3.20
C PHE A 287 -12.15 4.21 2.80
N ASP A 288 -13.33 4.18 2.18
CA ASP A 288 -14.08 5.39 1.83
C ASP A 288 -14.84 5.87 3.08
N MET A 289 -14.40 7.00 3.64
CA MET A 289 -14.94 7.50 4.90
C MET A 289 -16.42 7.92 4.78
N GLU A 290 -16.80 8.44 3.61
CA GLU A 290 -18.16 8.91 3.34
C GLU A 290 -19.11 7.73 3.13
N LYS A 291 -18.71 6.73 2.33
CA LYS A 291 -19.52 5.52 2.11
C LYS A 291 -19.75 4.75 3.41
N VAL A 292 -18.72 4.62 4.24
CA VAL A 292 -18.87 3.96 5.55
C VAL A 292 -19.79 4.77 6.46
N ALA A 293 -19.67 6.10 6.49
CA ALA A 293 -20.56 6.95 7.28
C ALA A 293 -22.04 6.86 6.84
N ARG A 294 -22.31 6.57 5.56
CA ARG A 294 -23.65 6.33 5.01
C ARG A 294 -24.17 4.89 5.22
N GLY A 295 -23.40 4.03 5.88
CA GLY A 295 -23.76 2.62 6.06
C GLY A 295 -23.58 1.75 4.81
N LEU A 296 -22.94 2.27 3.77
CA LEU A 296 -22.66 1.57 2.50
C LEU A 296 -21.32 0.81 2.53
N GLY A 297 -20.85 0.44 3.73
CA GLY A 297 -19.50 -0.05 3.98
C GLY A 297 -19.21 -1.50 3.56
N THR A 298 -19.81 -1.97 2.47
CA THR A 298 -19.46 -3.25 1.84
C THR A 298 -18.30 -3.06 0.86
N THR A 299 -17.54 -4.12 0.64
CA THR A 299 -16.51 -4.16 -0.41
C THR A 299 -17.17 -3.92 -1.77
N GLN A 300 -16.69 -2.91 -2.49
CA GLN A 300 -17.15 -2.56 -3.83
C GLN A 300 -16.19 -3.10 -4.88
N SER A 301 -14.92 -3.28 -4.55
CA SER A 301 -13.97 -3.84 -5.49
C SER A 301 -12.96 -4.77 -4.84
N ILE A 302 -12.53 -5.74 -5.64
CA ILE A 302 -11.55 -6.76 -5.30
C ILE A 302 -10.59 -6.83 -6.50
N SER A 303 -9.29 -6.80 -6.23
CA SER A 303 -8.26 -6.84 -7.28
C SER A 303 -7.21 -7.87 -6.94
N ILE A 304 -6.88 -8.74 -7.89
CA ILE A 304 -5.75 -9.66 -7.80
C ILE A 304 -4.86 -9.39 -9.01
N PHE A 305 -3.77 -8.68 -8.76
CA PHE A 305 -2.75 -8.41 -9.77
C PHE A 305 -1.57 -9.33 -9.51
N GLU A 306 -1.08 -9.99 -10.55
CA GLU A 306 0.04 -10.91 -10.46
C GLU A 306 1.07 -10.49 -11.51
N GLU A 307 2.32 -10.29 -11.09
CA GLU A 307 3.42 -10.14 -12.04
C GLU A 307 3.49 -11.43 -12.84
N THR A 308 3.30 -11.32 -14.15
CA THR A 308 3.63 -12.42 -15.03
C THR A 308 5.14 -12.60 -14.95
N PRO A 309 5.66 -13.83 -14.74
CA PRO A 309 7.09 -14.06 -14.87
C PRO A 309 7.48 -13.56 -16.26
N ASN A 310 8.19 -12.43 -16.32
CA ASN A 310 8.81 -12.03 -17.56
C ASN A 310 9.75 -13.18 -17.92
N GLU A 311 9.64 -13.72 -19.13
CA GLU A 311 10.77 -14.45 -19.70
C GLU A 311 12.00 -13.57 -19.46
N PRO A 312 13.06 -14.11 -18.85
CA PRO A 312 14.20 -13.30 -18.45
C PRO A 312 14.66 -12.55 -19.69
N THR A 313 14.42 -11.24 -19.68
CA THR A 313 14.94 -10.39 -20.74
C THR A 313 16.43 -10.41 -20.54
N GLU A 314 17.10 -11.18 -21.39
CA GLU A 314 18.54 -11.41 -21.47
C GLU A 314 19.28 -10.11 -21.87
N GLN A 315 18.99 -8.99 -21.20
CA GLN A 315 19.56 -7.68 -21.46
C GLN A 315 19.86 -6.89 -20.18
N ALA A 316 20.12 -7.58 -19.07
CA ALA A 316 20.67 -6.96 -17.85
C ALA A 316 21.92 -7.69 -17.32
N SER A 317 22.61 -8.48 -18.14
CA SER A 317 23.87 -9.14 -17.78
C SER A 317 24.79 -9.36 -18.98
N ALA A 318 25.08 -8.29 -19.73
CA ALA A 318 26.19 -8.29 -20.69
C ALA A 318 26.65 -6.85 -20.97
N SER A 319 27.46 -6.27 -20.08
CA SER A 319 28.35 -5.17 -20.45
C SER A 319 29.75 -5.41 -19.88
N SER A 320 30.43 -6.40 -20.45
CA SER A 320 31.89 -6.50 -20.40
C SER A 320 32.40 -7.11 -21.70
N ALA A 321 33.25 -6.33 -22.38
CA ALA A 321 34.13 -6.72 -23.48
C ALA A 321 33.48 -7.13 -24.81
N SER A 322 33.49 -6.21 -25.78
CA SER A 322 34.21 -6.46 -27.04
C SER A 322 34.61 -5.14 -27.71
N GLU A 323 35.91 -5.03 -27.98
CA GLU A 323 36.50 -4.10 -28.92
C GLU A 323 36.22 -4.58 -30.36
N GLY A 324 36.06 -3.65 -31.30
CA GLY A 324 36.31 -3.94 -32.72
C GLY A 324 35.27 -3.46 -33.73
N ALA A 325 35.46 -2.20 -34.17
CA ALA A 325 35.24 -1.70 -35.52
C ALA A 325 33.81 -1.68 -36.13
N SER A 326 33.28 -0.48 -36.39
CA SER A 326 33.29 0.07 -37.75
C SER A 326 32.81 1.54 -37.77
N ARG A 327 33.45 2.28 -38.66
CA ARG A 327 33.48 3.75 -38.79
C ARG A 327 32.18 4.27 -39.41
N ALA A 328 31.30 4.89 -38.63
CA ALA A 328 30.23 5.75 -39.19
C ALA A 328 29.66 6.83 -38.23
N MET A 329 30.19 7.00 -37.01
CA MET A 329 29.50 7.80 -35.98
C MET A 329 30.38 8.88 -35.30
N THR A 330 31.37 9.42 -36.02
CA THR A 330 32.34 10.39 -35.47
C THR A 330 31.88 11.85 -35.53
N ARG A 331 30.60 12.14 -35.77
CA ARG A 331 30.08 13.53 -35.75
C ARG A 331 28.99 13.81 -34.70
N LEU A 332 28.45 12.78 -34.04
CA LEU A 332 27.46 12.98 -32.95
C LEU A 332 28.08 12.94 -31.53
N LEU A 333 29.27 12.33 -31.36
CA LEU A 333 29.89 12.19 -30.04
C LEU A 333 30.54 13.48 -29.49
N GLY A 334 30.85 14.46 -30.34
CA GLY A 334 31.49 15.71 -29.89
C GLY A 334 30.60 16.55 -28.98
N VAL A 335 29.28 16.53 -29.20
CA VAL A 335 28.32 17.32 -28.41
C VAL A 335 27.95 16.60 -27.11
N ALA A 336 27.86 15.27 -27.14
CA ALA A 336 27.57 14.46 -25.94
C ALA A 336 28.75 14.43 -24.96
N ALA A 337 29.99 14.37 -25.45
CA ALA A 337 31.18 14.36 -24.59
C ALA A 337 31.34 15.69 -23.81
N VAL A 338 31.05 16.82 -24.44
CA VAL A 338 31.09 18.13 -23.75
C VAL A 338 30.00 18.22 -22.69
N PHE A 339 28.79 17.72 -22.95
CA PHE A 339 27.70 17.69 -21.96
C PHE A 339 28.01 16.76 -20.78
N ILE A 340 28.63 15.61 -21.02
CA ILE A 340 29.03 14.67 -19.97
C ILE A 340 30.17 15.25 -19.13
N ILE A 341 31.14 15.95 -19.74
CA ILE A 341 32.22 16.61 -18.98
C ILE A 341 31.66 17.78 -18.17
N ILE A 342 30.70 18.55 -18.69
CA ILE A 342 30.01 19.62 -17.93
C ILE A 342 29.15 19.04 -16.79
N LEU A 343 28.47 17.91 -17.01
CA LEU A 343 27.68 17.22 -15.97
C LEU A 343 28.56 16.55 -14.91
N LEU A 344 29.72 16.00 -15.30
CA LEU A 344 30.70 15.44 -14.36
C LEU A 344 31.44 16.54 -13.60
N ALA A 345 31.73 17.68 -14.22
CA ALA A 345 32.28 18.85 -13.54
C ALA A 345 31.24 19.49 -12.60
N ALA A 346 29.96 19.59 -13.00
CA ALA A 346 28.87 20.05 -12.14
C ALA A 346 28.57 19.06 -11.00
N GLY A 347 28.66 17.76 -11.28
CA GLY A 347 28.55 16.69 -10.28
C GLY A 347 29.69 16.72 -9.28
N ALA A 348 30.94 16.91 -9.73
CA ALA A 348 32.11 17.06 -8.87
C ALA A 348 32.08 18.38 -8.07
N LEU A 349 31.55 19.47 -8.63
CA LEU A 349 31.36 20.75 -7.93
C LEU A 349 30.20 20.68 -6.92
N MET A 350 29.17 19.87 -7.17
CA MET A 350 28.12 19.56 -6.18
C MET A 350 28.61 18.60 -5.09
N PHE A 351 29.54 17.68 -5.40
CA PHE A 351 30.14 16.78 -4.41
C PHE A 351 31.17 17.48 -3.48
N LEU A 352 31.67 18.65 -3.89
CA LEU A 352 32.53 19.51 -3.07
C LEU A 352 31.74 20.50 -2.19
N ARG A 353 30.41 20.49 -2.21
CA ARG A 353 29.61 21.21 -1.21
C ARG A 353 29.62 20.44 0.11
N LYS A 354 30.61 20.78 0.94
CA LYS A 354 30.69 20.54 2.40
C LYS A 354 29.32 20.24 3.01
N SER A 355 29.17 19.04 3.57
CA SER A 355 28.07 18.70 4.47
C SER A 355 27.95 19.80 5.52
N ALA A 356 26.85 20.56 5.47
CA ALA A 356 26.54 21.56 6.47
C ALA A 356 26.51 20.91 7.86
N PRO A 357 26.96 21.60 8.92
CA PRO A 357 26.93 21.03 10.27
C PRO A 357 25.48 20.76 10.70
N THR A 358 25.16 19.50 11.02
CA THR A 358 23.87 19.07 11.60
C THR A 358 23.73 19.59 13.03
N ARG A 359 23.54 20.90 13.23
CA ARG A 359 23.22 21.46 14.53
C ARG A 359 21.71 21.39 14.75
N VAL A 360 21.26 20.61 15.72
CA VAL A 360 19.86 20.54 16.13
C VAL A 360 19.64 21.56 17.24
N THR A 361 18.77 22.55 17.02
CA THR A 361 18.42 23.54 18.06
C THR A 361 17.13 23.08 18.74
N VAL A 362 17.20 22.93 20.06
CA VAL A 362 16.08 22.52 20.92
C VAL A 362 15.52 23.76 21.61
N GLU A 363 14.28 24.11 21.30
CA GLU A 363 13.50 25.17 21.96
C GLU A 363 12.34 24.56 22.74
N SER A 364 11.99 25.14 23.89
CA SER A 364 10.79 24.77 24.65
C SER A 364 10.23 25.94 25.43
N ASP A 365 8.90 26.11 25.33
CA ASP A 365 8.13 27.15 26.04
C ASP A 365 7.34 26.56 27.22
N LEU A 366 7.79 25.43 27.80
CA LEU A 366 7.12 24.75 28.91
C LEU A 366 7.62 25.28 30.27
N PRO A 367 6.81 26.08 31.01
CA PRO A 367 7.20 26.52 32.34
C PRO A 367 7.29 25.32 33.29
N ASN A 368 8.36 25.27 34.09
CA ASN A 368 8.65 24.19 35.07
C ASN A 368 8.98 22.81 34.47
N ALA A 369 9.33 22.74 33.19
CA ALA A 369 9.89 21.52 32.61
C ALA A 369 11.40 21.42 32.86
N THR A 370 11.86 20.23 33.22
CA THR A 370 13.28 19.87 33.27
C THR A 370 13.67 19.20 31.96
N HIS A 371 14.66 19.77 31.28
CA HIS A 371 15.20 19.20 30.05
C HIS A 371 16.47 18.42 30.38
N LEU A 372 16.59 17.20 29.87
CA LEU A 372 17.75 16.36 30.04
C LEU A 372 18.35 16.07 28.67
N LEU A 373 19.66 16.25 28.52
CA LEU A 373 20.44 15.76 27.39
C LEU A 373 21.35 14.64 27.89
N ASN A 374 21.14 13.42 27.40
CA ASN A 374 21.82 12.21 27.88
C ASN A 374 21.75 12.07 29.41
N GLY A 375 20.57 12.35 29.98
CA GLY A 375 20.33 12.30 31.43
C GLY A 375 20.85 13.50 32.24
N SER A 376 21.59 14.43 31.63
CA SER A 376 22.10 15.63 32.30
C SER A 376 21.18 16.82 32.12
N ALA A 377 20.86 17.55 33.20
CA ALA A 377 19.99 18.71 33.14
C ALA A 377 20.56 19.82 32.24
N THR A 378 19.71 20.39 31.40
CA THR A 378 20.02 21.47 30.46
C THR A 378 18.88 22.47 30.42
N THR A 379 19.12 23.67 29.89
CA THR A 379 18.13 24.75 29.79
C THR A 379 17.97 25.17 28.32
N PRO A 380 16.73 25.13 27.77
CA PRO A 380 16.48 25.62 26.41
C PRO A 380 16.57 27.16 26.32
N PRO A 381 16.96 27.71 25.15
CA PRO A 381 17.36 26.98 23.95
C PRO A 381 18.78 26.39 24.08
N PHE A 382 18.97 25.15 23.63
CA PHE A 382 20.30 24.54 23.54
C PHE A 382 20.53 23.86 22.19
N VAL A 383 21.80 23.76 21.79
CA VAL A 383 22.20 23.18 20.50
C VAL A 383 22.86 21.83 20.73
N VAL A 384 22.38 20.83 20.01
CA VAL A 384 22.94 19.48 19.98
C VAL A 384 23.72 19.28 18.68
N ASP A 385 24.98 18.86 18.80
CA ASP A 385 25.82 18.45 17.68
C ASP A 385 26.03 16.92 17.73
N PRO A 386 25.33 16.13 16.90
CA PRO A 386 25.44 14.67 16.90
C PRO A 386 26.73 14.16 16.22
N LYS A 387 27.69 15.03 15.87
CA LYS A 387 28.94 14.67 15.16
C LYS A 387 29.90 13.70 15.87
N LYS A 388 29.61 13.23 17.09
CA LYS A 388 30.47 12.28 17.81
C LYS A 388 30.05 10.82 17.71
N GLY A 389 29.25 10.44 16.70
CA GLY A 389 28.90 9.02 16.47
C GLY A 389 28.19 8.35 17.66
N ARG A 390 27.63 9.16 18.58
CA ARG A 390 26.91 8.72 19.76
C ARG A 390 25.49 9.23 19.63
N GLU A 391 24.54 8.32 19.76
CA GLU A 391 23.13 8.66 19.89
C GLU A 391 22.96 9.66 21.06
N GLN A 392 22.18 10.72 20.83
CA GLN A 392 21.88 11.69 21.88
C GLN A 392 20.41 11.59 22.25
N VAL A 393 20.12 11.32 23.51
CA VAL A 393 18.74 11.23 24.02
C VAL A 393 18.38 12.56 24.66
N ILE A 394 17.29 13.17 24.19
CA ILE A 394 16.70 14.34 24.80
C ILE A 394 15.42 13.90 25.52
N THR A 395 15.34 14.18 26.81
CA THR A 395 14.16 13.88 27.64
C THR A 395 13.60 15.17 28.23
N VAL A 396 12.28 15.34 28.17
CA VAL A 396 11.58 16.45 28.83
C VAL A 396 10.73 15.87 29.95
N LYS A 397 10.97 16.35 31.16
CA LYS A 397 10.20 15.99 32.36
C LYS A 397 9.38 17.18 32.83
N LEU A 398 8.12 16.96 33.19
CA LEU A 398 7.27 17.97 33.83
C LEU A 398 6.86 17.44 35.20
N ARG A 399 7.20 18.18 36.27
CA ARG A 399 6.96 17.77 37.67
C ARG A 399 7.53 16.37 37.99
N GLY A 400 8.71 16.06 37.47
CA GLY A 400 9.39 14.78 37.69
C GLY A 400 8.98 13.64 36.75
N ASN A 401 7.85 13.77 36.03
CA ASN A 401 7.39 12.75 35.09
C ASN A 401 7.91 13.01 33.68
N GLU A 402 8.39 11.97 33.01
CA GLU A 402 8.78 12.03 31.60
C GLU A 402 7.54 12.19 30.71
N ILE A 403 7.49 13.28 29.95
CA ILE A 403 6.38 13.59 29.04
C ILE A 403 6.77 13.45 27.57
N TRP A 404 8.07 13.44 27.28
CA TRP A 404 8.59 13.31 25.92
C TRP A 404 10.06 12.86 25.95
N SER A 405 10.44 11.99 25.03
CA SER A 405 11.83 11.58 24.83
C SER A 405 12.08 11.29 23.35
N ALA A 406 13.25 11.69 22.84
CA ALA A 406 13.69 11.35 21.49
C ALA A 406 15.19 11.09 21.43
N THR A 407 15.56 10.14 20.57
CA THR A 407 16.95 9.80 20.28
C THR A 407 17.35 10.40 18.94
N LEU A 408 18.32 11.31 18.96
CA LEU A 408 18.90 11.94 17.76
C LEU A 408 20.01 11.06 17.18
N ARG A 409 19.89 10.72 15.89
CA ARG A 409 20.95 10.04 15.14
C ARG A 409 21.70 11.01 14.21
N PRO A 410 22.96 10.72 13.86
CA PRO A 410 23.81 11.62 13.05
C PRO A 410 23.25 12.00 11.67
N THR A 411 22.24 11.28 11.17
CA THR A 411 21.59 11.49 9.87
C THR A 411 20.35 12.39 9.91
N ASP A 412 19.89 12.79 11.10
CA ASP A 412 18.60 13.48 11.24
C ASP A 412 18.78 15.00 11.04
N GLY A 413 18.20 15.51 9.96
CA GLY A 413 18.06 16.95 9.73
C GLY A 413 17.14 17.62 10.78
N LYS A 414 17.20 18.95 10.83
CA LYS A 414 16.54 19.87 11.78
C LYS A 414 15.21 19.35 12.38
N ILE A 415 15.20 19.02 13.68
CA ILE A 415 13.98 18.73 14.44
C ILE A 415 13.49 20.02 15.11
N VAL A 416 12.27 20.46 14.81
CA VAL A 416 11.63 21.63 15.45
C VAL A 416 10.56 21.16 16.43
N LEU A 417 10.89 21.17 17.72
CA LEU A 417 10.04 20.69 18.84
C LEU A 417 8.81 21.57 19.15
N LYS A 418 8.73 22.76 18.55
CA LYS A 418 7.73 23.80 18.88
C LYS A 418 6.28 23.38 18.57
N ALA A 419 6.08 22.56 17.53
CA ALA A 419 4.75 22.12 17.09
C ALA A 419 4.22 20.89 17.85
N MET A 420 5.11 19.96 18.24
CA MET A 420 4.73 18.69 18.87
C MET A 420 4.30 18.86 20.34
N LEU A 421 4.92 19.80 21.08
CA LEU A 421 4.66 19.96 22.51
C LEU A 421 3.46 20.87 22.85
N ARG A 422 3.00 21.73 21.91
CA ARG A 422 1.73 22.49 22.09
C ARG A 422 0.51 21.56 22.22
N LYS A 423 0.53 20.38 21.57
CA LYS A 423 -0.50 19.35 21.72
C LYS A 423 -0.52 18.75 23.13
N ILE A 424 0.64 18.56 23.79
CA ILE A 424 0.73 17.96 25.14
C ILE A 424 0.21 18.92 26.22
N GLN A 425 0.42 20.24 26.08
CA GLN A 425 -0.13 21.24 26.99
C GLN A 425 -1.67 21.20 27.10
N HIS A 426 -2.37 20.73 26.06
CA HIS A 426 -3.83 20.57 26.06
C HIS A 426 -4.31 19.23 26.63
N CYS A 427 -3.39 18.30 26.96
CA CYS A 427 -3.72 16.96 27.46
C CYS A 427 -3.40 16.76 28.95
N VAL A 428 -2.76 17.74 29.62
CA VAL A 428 -2.52 17.68 31.06
C VAL A 428 -3.67 18.41 31.78
N PRO A 429 -4.50 17.73 32.60
CA PRO A 429 -5.59 18.39 33.31
C PRO A 429 -5.04 19.42 34.30
N THR A 430 -5.58 20.64 34.26
CA THR A 430 -5.34 21.66 35.28
C THR A 430 -5.74 21.11 36.65
N PRO A 431 -4.89 21.17 37.68
CA PRO A 431 -5.29 20.79 39.03
C PRO A 431 -6.43 21.72 39.47
N LYS A 432 -7.59 21.13 39.81
CA LYS A 432 -8.66 21.84 40.47
C LYS A 432 -8.09 22.45 41.74
N SER A 433 -8.18 23.77 41.86
CA SER A 433 -7.95 24.49 43.10
C SER A 433 -8.83 23.87 44.19
N ALA A 434 -8.19 23.21 45.16
CA ALA A 434 -8.83 22.84 46.40
C ALA A 434 -9.11 24.15 47.16
N ASN A 435 -10.38 24.54 47.23
CA ASN A 435 -10.82 25.58 48.17
C ASN A 435 -10.54 25.06 49.58
N ILE A 436 -9.67 25.77 50.29
CA ILE A 436 -9.60 25.74 51.74
C ILE A 436 -10.41 26.94 52.23
N ARG A 437 -11.45 26.61 53.00
CA ARG A 437 -12.55 27.41 53.57
C ARG A 437 -13.76 27.62 52.68
#